data_AF-A0A060YIA3-F1
#
_entry.id   AF-A0A060YIA3-F1
#
_cell.length_a   1.000
_cell.length_b   1.000
_cell.length_c   1.000
_cell.angle_alpha   90.00
_cell.angle_beta   90.00
_cell.angle_gamma   90.00
#
_symmetry.space_group_name_H-M   'P 1'
#
loop_
_entity.id
_entity.type
_entity.pdbx_description
1 polymer ?
#
loop_
_entity_poly.entity_id
_entity_poly.type
_entity_poly.pdbx_seq_one_letter_code
_entity_poly.pdbx_strand_id
1 'polypeptide(L)'
;MCTTAIYFTSLLQKSLHVQYEKVCTCTKSMRDCYGNLCGVVLQVKLMPPAPNDDLASLSELTNSSLLYEMQKRFGNDQIYTYIGHILLLVNPNKELPIYSSLVSQLYLSSSGRLCSSLPPHIFSSAERAYHMMLQERRPQCFILSGESGSGKTEACKHIVRHLAVRSSPKGFSLEPRMNQVNCILEAFGHAKTPMNDNSSRVIKLLSLQYCDKRKTLLRGTDYYNFTPGVVL
;
A
#
# COMPACT_ATOMS: atom_id res chain seq x y z
N MET A 1 2.03 -1.15 -20.90
CA MET A 1 1.38 -1.31 -19.59
C MET A 1 2.00 -0.27 -18.67
N CYS A 2 1.20 0.56 -18.00
CA CYS A 2 1.71 1.37 -16.91
C CYS A 2 1.70 0.49 -15.65
N THR A 3 2.89 0.29 -15.08
CA THR A 3 3.12 -0.65 -13.98
C THR A 3 3.43 0.16 -12.73
N THR A 4 2.60 0.04 -11.70
CA THR A 4 2.91 0.58 -10.37
C THR A 4 3.49 -0.55 -9.52
N ALA A 5 4.78 -0.45 -9.19
CA ALA A 5 5.42 -1.41 -8.28
C ALA A 5 5.23 -0.95 -6.82
N ILE A 6 4.89 -1.89 -5.95
CA ILE A 6 4.82 -1.70 -4.50
C ILE A 6 5.74 -2.72 -3.85
N TYR A 7 6.72 -2.23 -3.11
CA TYR A 7 7.70 -3.07 -2.42
C TYR A 7 7.36 -3.20 -0.94
N PHE A 8 7.59 -4.40 -0.42
CA PHE A 8 7.27 -4.79 0.94
C PHE A 8 8.53 -5.37 1.59
N THR A 9 8.89 -4.86 2.76
CA THR A 9 10.12 -5.29 3.46
C THR A 9 9.80 -5.83 4.84
N SER A 10 10.20 -7.08 5.13
CA SER A 10 10.22 -7.67 6.49
C SER A 10 11.60 -7.65 7.14
N LEU A 11 12.69 -7.75 6.36
CA LEU A 11 14.09 -7.75 6.86
C LEU A 11 14.47 -6.53 7.70
N LEU A 12 13.92 -5.34 7.39
CA LEU A 12 14.19 -4.13 8.16
C LEU A 12 13.69 -4.23 9.60
N GLN A 13 12.68 -5.04 9.88
CA GLN A 13 12.11 -5.18 11.22
C GLN A 13 13.08 -5.84 12.20
N LYS A 14 13.94 -6.75 11.73
CA LYS A 14 14.98 -7.41 12.55
C LYS A 14 16.13 -6.46 12.91
N SER A 15 16.51 -5.55 12.01
CA SER A 15 17.52 -4.51 12.29
C SER A 15 16.95 -3.31 13.05
N LEU A 16 15.65 -3.01 12.91
CA LEU A 16 14.95 -1.92 13.59
C LEU A 16 14.74 -2.19 15.09
N HIS A 17 14.56 -3.45 15.49
CA HIS A 17 14.30 -3.82 16.88
C HIS A 17 15.51 -3.65 17.82
N VAL A 18 16.71 -3.46 17.26
CA VAL A 18 17.98 -3.42 18.01
C VAL A 18 18.36 -2.00 18.50
N GLN A 19 17.61 -0.94 18.13
CA GLN A 19 18.10 0.44 18.33
C GLN A 19 17.16 1.45 19.03
N TYR A 20 15.94 1.11 19.43
CA TYR A 20 15.03 2.13 19.98
C TYR A 20 14.41 1.76 21.33
N GLU A 21 15.14 2.06 22.40
CA GLU A 21 14.60 2.59 23.65
C GLU A 21 14.85 4.10 23.66
N LYS A 22 13.80 4.88 23.92
CA LYS A 22 13.77 6.35 24.16
C LYS A 22 13.84 7.24 22.90
N VAL A 23 12.75 7.97 22.67
CA VAL A 23 12.61 9.44 22.90
C VAL A 23 11.39 9.90 22.09
N CYS A 24 10.27 10.14 22.78
CA CYS A 24 9.19 10.98 22.30
C CYS A 24 9.44 12.41 22.80
N THR A 25 9.31 13.40 21.91
CA THR A 25 8.55 14.66 22.09
C THR A 25 9.03 15.67 21.04
N CYS A 26 8.14 16.26 20.26
CA CYS A 26 7.68 17.65 20.45
C CYS A 26 6.81 18.11 19.27
N THR A 27 5.65 18.66 19.61
CA THR A 27 4.71 19.35 18.72
C THR A 27 5.15 20.79 18.46
N LYS A 28 5.07 21.28 17.20
CA LYS A 28 4.66 22.67 16.93
C LYS A 28 4.23 22.94 15.48
N SER A 29 3.29 23.89 15.43
CA SER A 29 2.38 24.33 14.37
C SER A 29 3.04 24.95 13.14
N MET A 30 2.39 24.80 11.97
CA MET A 30 2.27 25.88 11.00
C MET A 30 0.97 25.75 10.19
N ARG A 31 0.14 26.78 10.28
CA ARG A 31 -1.04 27.05 9.45
C ARG A 31 -0.57 27.87 8.25
N ASP A 32 -1.04 27.53 7.05
CA ASP A 32 -1.82 28.42 6.18
C ASP A 32 -2.18 27.71 4.86
N CYS A 33 -3.40 27.97 4.40
CA CYS A 33 -4.15 27.34 3.28
C CYS A 33 -4.74 25.94 3.57
N TYR A 34 -6.07 25.79 3.41
CA TYR A 34 -6.93 24.59 3.60
C TYR A 34 -7.55 24.34 4.99
N GLY A 35 -8.41 25.25 5.43
CA GLY A 35 -9.11 25.18 6.74
C GLY A 35 -10.04 23.97 6.97
N ASN A 36 -10.51 23.26 5.93
CA ASN A 36 -11.42 22.12 6.12
C ASN A 36 -10.78 20.72 6.01
N LEU A 37 -9.66 20.56 5.30
CA LEU A 37 -9.02 19.23 5.14
C LEU A 37 -8.05 18.92 6.30
N CYS A 38 -7.35 19.95 6.80
CA CYS A 38 -6.43 19.83 7.94
C CYS A 38 -7.16 19.35 9.21
N GLY A 39 -8.39 19.83 9.45
CA GLY A 39 -9.23 19.38 10.56
C GLY A 39 -9.65 17.92 10.47
N VAL A 40 -9.94 17.42 9.27
CA VAL A 40 -10.32 16.01 9.06
C VAL A 40 -9.09 15.10 9.18
N VAL A 41 -7.93 15.47 8.63
CA VAL A 41 -6.66 14.71 8.78
C VAL A 41 -6.31 14.50 10.26
N LEU A 42 -6.50 15.53 11.10
CA LEU A 42 -6.34 15.44 12.56
C LEU A 42 -7.37 14.50 13.22
N GLN A 43 -8.60 14.46 12.71
CA GLN A 43 -9.66 13.59 13.21
C GLN A 43 -9.44 12.11 12.83
N VAL A 44 -8.73 11.83 11.74
CA VAL A 44 -8.40 10.47 11.27
C VAL A 44 -6.99 10.02 11.62
N LYS A 45 -6.34 10.57 12.65
CA LYS A 45 -4.99 10.15 13.13
C LYS A 45 -3.97 9.90 11.99
N LEU A 46 -4.12 10.58 10.86
CA LEU A 46 -3.18 10.54 9.76
C LEU A 46 -2.11 11.59 10.06
N MET A 47 -0.86 11.18 9.98
CA MET A 47 0.23 12.14 10.13
C MET A 47 0.22 13.13 8.97
N PRO A 48 0.59 14.40 9.21
CA PRO A 48 0.74 15.36 8.13
C PRO A 48 1.86 14.90 7.17
N PRO A 49 1.82 15.35 5.91
CA PRO A 49 2.90 15.09 4.97
C PRO A 49 4.23 15.65 5.50
N ALA A 50 5.32 14.91 5.27
CA ALA A 50 6.66 15.25 5.67
C ALA A 50 7.53 15.60 4.45
N PRO A 51 8.57 16.46 4.59
CA PRO A 51 9.45 16.83 3.47
C PRO A 51 10.09 15.62 2.77
N ASN A 52 10.37 14.57 3.55
CA ASN A 52 11.01 13.32 3.09
C ASN A 52 9.98 12.20 2.87
N ASP A 53 8.79 12.55 2.38
CA ASP A 53 7.75 11.58 1.99
C ASP A 53 8.11 10.80 0.72
N ASP A 54 8.98 11.36 -0.11
CA ASP A 54 9.60 10.72 -1.25
C ASP A 54 11.11 10.59 -1.01
N LEU A 55 11.63 9.37 -0.90
CA LEU A 55 13.07 9.16 -0.70
C LEU A 55 13.87 9.54 -1.94
N ALA A 56 13.25 9.60 -3.13
CA ALA A 56 13.93 10.02 -4.35
C ALA A 56 14.25 11.52 -4.39
N SER A 57 13.67 12.33 -3.49
CA SER A 57 13.96 13.78 -3.39
C SER A 57 15.06 14.12 -2.37
N LEU A 58 15.65 13.11 -1.71
CA LEU A 58 16.74 13.34 -0.76
C LEU A 58 17.98 13.90 -1.45
N SER A 59 18.65 14.85 -0.79
CA SER A 59 19.89 15.44 -1.28
C SER A 59 21.04 14.44 -1.35
N GLU A 60 21.05 13.45 -0.46
CA GLU A 60 22.06 12.39 -0.39
C GLU A 60 21.38 11.01 -0.38
N LEU A 61 21.60 10.23 -1.43
CA LEU A 61 21.07 8.88 -1.60
C LEU A 61 22.12 7.83 -1.20
N THR A 62 22.39 7.73 0.10
CA THR A 62 23.28 6.71 0.67
C THR A 62 22.46 5.64 1.41
N ASN A 63 23.00 4.43 1.57
CA ASN A 63 22.34 3.39 2.36
C ASN A 63 22.02 3.87 3.79
N SER A 64 22.90 4.66 4.39
CA SER A 64 22.73 5.21 5.73
C SER A 64 21.62 6.25 5.80
N SER A 65 21.52 7.17 4.84
CA SER A 65 20.46 8.19 4.81
C SER A 65 19.09 7.58 4.54
N LEU A 66 19.01 6.62 3.59
CA LEU A 66 17.79 5.88 3.31
C LEU A 66 17.32 5.09 4.53
N LEU A 67 18.23 4.35 5.17
CA LEU A 67 17.92 3.60 6.38
C LEU A 67 17.40 4.55 7.46
N TYR A 68 18.14 5.62 7.78
CA TYR A 68 17.77 6.59 8.80
C TYR A 68 16.35 7.14 8.61
N GLU A 69 16.01 7.61 7.39
CA GLU A 69 14.68 8.13 7.11
C GLU A 69 13.60 7.06 7.22
N MET A 70 13.85 5.84 6.72
CA MET A 70 12.91 4.73 6.88
C MET A 70 12.69 4.37 8.36
N GLN A 71 13.74 4.35 9.18
CA GLN A 71 13.62 4.04 10.61
C GLN A 71 12.83 5.13 11.34
N LYS A 72 13.16 6.40 11.08
CA LYS A 72 12.48 7.55 11.65
C LYS A 72 10.98 7.57 11.31
N ARG A 73 10.63 7.31 10.05
CA ARG A 73 9.23 7.22 9.60
C ARG A 73 8.51 6.05 10.27
N PHE A 74 9.12 4.88 10.29
CA PHE A 74 8.54 3.70 10.94
C PHE A 74 8.31 3.91 12.44
N GLY A 75 9.25 4.56 13.14
CA GLY A 75 9.10 4.92 14.56
C GLY A 75 7.94 5.88 14.85
N ASN A 76 7.48 6.61 13.83
CA ASN A 76 6.33 7.48 13.89
C ASN A 76 5.03 6.82 13.34
N ASP A 77 4.99 5.50 13.16
CA ASP A 77 3.86 4.79 12.52
C ASP A 77 3.57 5.21 11.07
N GLN A 78 4.55 5.82 10.39
CA GLN A 78 4.49 6.15 8.95
C GLN A 78 5.06 5.00 8.13
N ILE A 79 4.21 4.01 7.84
CA ILE A 79 4.63 2.75 7.21
C ILE A 79 4.77 2.83 5.69
N TYR A 80 4.24 3.88 5.08
CA TYR A 80 4.25 4.12 3.64
C TYR A 80 5.23 5.25 3.28
N THR A 81 6.05 5.02 2.27
CA THR A 81 7.02 6.00 1.77
C THR A 81 7.12 5.91 0.26
N TYR A 82 7.15 7.04 -0.44
CA TYR A 82 7.39 7.05 -1.89
C TYR A 82 8.88 6.88 -2.21
N ILE A 83 9.14 6.27 -3.35
CA ILE A 83 10.43 6.30 -4.04
C ILE A 83 10.11 6.61 -5.50
N GLY A 84 9.98 7.90 -5.82
CA GLY A 84 9.44 8.36 -7.09
C GLY A 84 8.04 7.79 -7.36
N HIS A 85 7.92 6.90 -8.35
CA HIS A 85 6.64 6.27 -8.71
C HIS A 85 6.34 4.98 -7.92
N ILE A 86 7.30 4.49 -7.15
CA ILE A 86 7.20 3.26 -6.35
C ILE A 86 6.67 3.62 -4.95
N LEU A 87 5.87 2.72 -4.37
CA LEU A 87 5.46 2.81 -2.98
C LEU A 87 6.14 1.72 -2.15
N LEU A 88 6.84 2.13 -1.10
CA LEU A 88 7.46 1.24 -0.13
C LEU A 88 6.55 1.08 1.08
N LEU A 89 6.35 -0.17 1.51
CA LEU A 89 5.64 -0.54 2.73
C LEU A 89 6.57 -1.30 3.69
N VAL A 90 6.64 -0.81 4.92
CA VAL A 90 7.26 -1.52 6.04
C VAL A 90 6.15 -2.07 6.94
N ASN A 91 6.03 -3.40 7.06
CA ASN A 91 4.93 -4.01 7.82
C ASN A 91 5.05 -3.67 9.33
N PRO A 92 4.04 -3.00 9.93
CA PRO A 92 4.07 -2.66 11.35
C PRO A 92 3.81 -3.83 12.30
N ASN A 93 3.31 -4.98 11.80
CA ASN A 93 2.83 -6.12 12.62
C ASN A 93 1.83 -5.72 13.73
N LYS A 94 1.11 -4.62 13.51
CA LYS A 94 0.01 -4.14 14.35
C LYS A 94 -1.01 -3.45 13.47
N GLU A 95 -2.25 -3.37 13.95
CA GLU A 95 -3.27 -2.61 13.26
C GLU A 95 -3.02 -1.10 13.43
N LEU A 96 -3.10 -0.37 12.32
CA LEU A 96 -3.05 1.08 12.30
C LEU A 96 -4.40 1.63 11.81
N PRO A 97 -4.91 2.74 12.38
CA PRO A 97 -6.20 3.32 12.01
C PRO A 97 -6.19 4.06 10.66
N ILE A 98 -5.29 3.71 9.76
CA ILE A 98 -5.05 4.37 8.46
C ILE A 98 -5.86 3.76 7.30
N TYR A 99 -6.58 2.67 7.55
CA TYR A 99 -7.38 1.96 6.52
C TYR A 99 -8.90 2.12 6.68
N SER A 100 -9.34 3.08 7.50
CA SER A 100 -10.76 3.33 7.72
C SER A 100 -11.45 3.81 6.44
N SER A 101 -12.77 3.65 6.39
CA SER A 101 -13.60 4.17 5.29
C SER A 101 -13.44 5.67 5.11
N LEU A 102 -13.29 6.42 6.22
CA LEU A 102 -13.04 7.86 6.18
C LEU A 102 -11.68 8.20 5.56
N VAL A 103 -10.61 7.47 5.92
CA VAL A 103 -9.31 7.64 5.25
C VAL A 103 -9.42 7.33 3.77
N SER A 104 -10.09 6.22 3.41
CA SER A 104 -10.33 5.87 2.02
C SER A 104 -11.03 7.00 1.26
N GLN A 105 -11.99 7.69 1.87
CA GLN A 105 -12.68 8.83 1.25
C GLN A 105 -11.78 10.05 1.07
N LEU A 106 -10.87 10.34 2.01
CA LEU A 106 -9.92 11.45 1.88
C LEU A 106 -9.01 11.31 0.66
N TYR A 107 -8.63 10.08 0.32
CA TYR A 107 -7.78 9.81 -0.84
C TYR A 107 -8.54 9.81 -2.17
N LEU A 108 -9.89 9.76 -2.18
CA LEU A 108 -10.66 9.81 -3.43
C LEU A 108 -10.39 11.14 -4.13
N SER A 109 -9.88 11.06 -5.35
CA SER A 109 -9.55 12.24 -6.15
C SER A 109 -10.45 12.33 -7.37
N SER A 110 -10.91 13.54 -7.69
CA SER A 110 -11.64 13.79 -8.94
C SER A 110 -10.70 13.91 -10.13
N SER A 111 -9.43 14.28 -9.91
CA SER A 111 -8.45 14.58 -10.97
C SER A 111 -7.35 13.52 -11.14
N GLY A 112 -7.24 12.57 -10.19
CA GLY A 112 -6.19 11.55 -10.17
C GLY A 112 -4.79 12.09 -9.82
N ARG A 113 -4.67 13.38 -9.54
CA ARG A 113 -3.43 13.99 -9.05
C ARG A 113 -3.24 13.65 -7.58
N LEU A 114 -1.98 13.44 -7.20
CA LEU A 114 -1.59 13.34 -5.80
C LEU A 114 -2.02 14.61 -5.07
N CYS A 115 -2.67 14.44 -3.92
CA CYS A 115 -2.93 15.55 -3.04
C CYS A 115 -1.66 15.82 -2.23
N SER A 116 -1.01 16.97 -2.46
CA SER A 116 0.19 17.38 -1.70
C SER A 116 -0.05 17.53 -0.20
N SER A 117 -1.31 17.62 0.23
CA SER A 117 -1.71 17.69 1.63
C SER A 117 -1.89 16.33 2.31
N LEU A 118 -1.78 15.22 1.57
CA LEU A 118 -1.92 13.86 2.10
C LEU A 118 -0.58 13.13 2.10
N PRO A 119 -0.27 12.36 3.15
CA PRO A 119 0.97 11.58 3.21
C PRO A 119 0.94 10.41 2.22
N PRO A 120 2.09 9.77 1.95
CA PRO A 120 2.17 8.56 1.15
C PRO A 120 1.22 7.49 1.65
N HIS A 121 0.44 6.91 0.74
CA HIS A 121 -0.52 5.88 1.10
C HIS A 121 -0.88 5.01 -0.09
N ILE A 122 -1.25 3.75 0.18
CA ILE A 122 -1.63 2.78 -0.84
C ILE A 122 -2.89 3.18 -1.61
N PHE A 123 -3.83 3.86 -0.95
CA PHE A 123 -5.03 4.41 -1.59
C PHE A 123 -4.70 5.47 -2.64
N SER A 124 -3.66 6.28 -2.40
CA SER A 124 -3.20 7.25 -3.38
C SER A 124 -2.65 6.57 -4.63
N SER A 125 -1.93 5.45 -4.48
CA SER A 125 -1.45 4.66 -5.61
C SER A 125 -2.60 3.99 -6.36
N ALA A 126 -3.63 3.52 -5.64
CA ALA A 126 -4.85 2.97 -6.22
C ALA A 126 -5.60 4.00 -7.08
N GLU A 127 -5.79 5.23 -6.58
CA GLU A 127 -6.45 6.30 -7.32
C GLU A 127 -5.66 6.71 -8.56
N ARG A 128 -4.32 6.84 -8.44
CA ARG A 128 -3.47 7.15 -9.60
C ARG A 128 -3.69 6.12 -10.71
N ALA A 129 -3.62 4.83 -10.39
CA ALA A 129 -3.82 3.77 -11.39
C ALA A 129 -5.25 3.81 -11.95
N TYR A 130 -6.28 4.01 -11.12
CA TYR A 130 -7.66 4.10 -11.59
C TYR A 130 -7.86 5.23 -12.61
N HIS A 131 -7.32 6.42 -12.32
CA HIS A 131 -7.41 7.56 -13.24
C HIS A 131 -6.59 7.34 -14.51
N MET A 132 -5.37 6.80 -14.40
CA MET A 132 -4.56 6.46 -15.58
C MET A 132 -5.24 5.42 -16.47
N MET A 133 -5.88 4.40 -15.87
CA MET A 133 -6.67 3.41 -16.61
C MET A 133 -7.75 4.06 -17.46
N LEU A 134 -8.48 5.03 -16.91
CA LEU A 134 -9.56 5.74 -17.60
C LEU A 134 -9.04 6.74 -18.65
N GLN A 135 -7.97 7.47 -18.33
CA GLN A 135 -7.38 8.47 -19.22
C GLN A 135 -6.71 7.82 -20.42
N GLU A 136 -5.88 6.80 -20.19
CA GLU A 136 -5.12 6.13 -21.25
C GLU A 136 -5.91 5.03 -21.96
N ARG A 137 -7.07 4.63 -21.41
CA ARG A 137 -7.86 3.46 -21.85
C ARG A 137 -7.02 2.20 -21.96
N ARG A 138 -6.11 2.01 -21.00
CA ARG A 138 -5.16 0.89 -20.96
C ARG A 138 -5.22 0.17 -19.60
N PRO A 139 -5.08 -1.17 -19.59
CA PRO A 139 -5.05 -1.91 -18.34
C PRO A 139 -3.84 -1.50 -17.49
N GLN A 140 -4.06 -1.44 -16.18
CA GLN A 140 -3.05 -1.08 -15.18
C GLN A 140 -2.71 -2.31 -14.34
N CYS A 141 -1.47 -2.38 -13.87
CA CYS A 141 -0.99 -3.49 -13.06
C CYS A 141 -0.31 -2.99 -11.79
N PHE A 142 -0.67 -3.62 -10.67
CA PHE A 142 0.06 -3.52 -9.41
C PHE A 142 0.95 -4.74 -9.26
N ILE A 143 2.25 -4.52 -9.11
CA ILE A 143 3.19 -5.59 -8.77
C ILE A 143 3.53 -5.45 -7.29
N LEU A 144 3.14 -6.44 -6.49
CA LEU A 144 3.42 -6.50 -5.06
C LEU A 144 4.60 -7.44 -4.83
N SER A 145 5.75 -6.87 -4.47
CA SER A 145 7.00 -7.62 -4.32
C SER A 145 7.54 -7.53 -2.89
N GLY A 146 7.98 -8.65 -2.34
CA GLY A 146 8.55 -8.71 -0.99
C GLY A 146 8.54 -10.12 -0.42
N GLU A 147 9.23 -10.31 0.69
CA GLU A 147 9.35 -11.60 1.36
C GLU A 147 8.01 -12.08 1.95
N SER A 148 7.91 -13.35 2.35
CA SER A 148 6.73 -13.83 3.05
C SER A 148 6.52 -13.08 4.38
N GLY A 149 5.27 -12.82 4.75
CA GLY A 149 4.94 -12.06 5.96
C GLY A 149 5.16 -10.53 5.87
N SER A 150 5.68 -10.00 4.76
CA SER A 150 5.91 -8.55 4.59
C SER A 150 4.64 -7.70 4.38
N GLY A 151 3.43 -8.30 4.39
CA GLY A 151 2.16 -7.58 4.29
C GLY A 151 1.55 -7.45 2.88
N LYS A 152 2.10 -8.15 1.87
CA LYS A 152 1.60 -8.14 0.48
C LYS A 152 0.10 -8.44 0.37
N THR A 153 -0.36 -9.49 1.06
CA THR A 153 -1.75 -9.95 1.01
C THR A 153 -2.71 -8.91 1.58
N GLU A 154 -2.38 -8.31 2.72
CA GLU A 154 -3.20 -7.26 3.35
C GLU A 154 -3.26 -6.00 2.49
N ALA A 155 -2.12 -5.56 1.95
CA ALA A 155 -2.10 -4.44 1.02
C ALA A 155 -2.93 -4.69 -0.26
N CYS A 156 -2.91 -5.90 -0.81
CA CYS A 156 -3.77 -6.28 -1.93
C CYS A 156 -5.25 -6.09 -1.56
N LYS A 157 -5.68 -6.55 -0.37
CA LYS A 157 -7.05 -6.34 0.12
C LYS A 157 -7.40 -4.86 0.20
N HIS A 158 -6.50 -4.03 0.73
CA HIS A 158 -6.72 -2.58 0.83
C HIS A 158 -6.88 -1.91 -0.55
N ILE A 159 -6.05 -2.27 -1.54
CA ILE A 159 -6.19 -1.77 -2.92
C ILE A 159 -7.56 -2.14 -3.48
N VAL A 160 -7.93 -3.43 -3.39
CA VAL A 160 -9.19 -3.95 -3.94
C VAL A 160 -10.38 -3.28 -3.26
N ARG A 161 -10.38 -3.16 -1.93
CA ARG A 161 -11.44 -2.51 -1.17
C ARG A 161 -11.62 -1.05 -1.59
N HIS A 162 -10.52 -0.31 -1.71
CA HIS A 162 -10.55 1.09 -2.13
C HIS A 162 -11.13 1.25 -3.55
N LEU A 163 -10.64 0.46 -4.50
CA LEU A 163 -11.11 0.48 -5.88
C LEU A 163 -12.57 0.02 -6.04
N ALA A 164 -13.01 -0.93 -5.21
CA ALA A 164 -14.41 -1.36 -5.17
C ALA A 164 -15.33 -0.23 -4.68
N VAL A 165 -14.95 0.46 -3.59
CA VAL A 165 -15.69 1.62 -3.06
C VAL A 165 -15.76 2.75 -4.09
N ARG A 166 -14.66 3.02 -4.81
CA ARG A 166 -14.58 4.06 -5.84
C ARG A 166 -15.58 3.86 -6.99
N SER A 167 -15.88 2.61 -7.31
CA SER A 167 -16.58 2.21 -8.53
C SER A 167 -17.99 1.66 -8.29
N SER A 168 -18.31 1.20 -7.08
CA SER A 168 -19.65 0.74 -6.71
C SER A 168 -19.96 1.06 -5.24
N PRO A 169 -20.79 2.09 -4.98
CA PRO A 169 -21.25 2.39 -3.63
C PRO A 169 -22.09 1.28 -2.99
N LYS A 170 -22.60 0.33 -3.80
CA LYS A 170 -23.49 -0.77 -3.36
C LYS A 170 -22.74 -1.99 -2.80
N GLY A 171 -21.46 -1.85 -2.44
CA GLY A 171 -20.76 -2.85 -1.60
C GLY A 171 -20.40 -4.14 -2.32
N PHE A 172 -19.58 -4.06 -3.37
CA PHE A 172 -18.97 -5.26 -3.95
C PHE A 172 -17.89 -5.80 -3.00
N SER A 173 -18.19 -6.90 -2.29
CA SER A 173 -17.29 -7.53 -1.33
C SER A 173 -16.62 -8.78 -1.91
N LEU A 174 -15.41 -8.63 -2.45
CA LEU A 174 -14.56 -9.77 -2.84
C LEU A 174 -13.81 -10.38 -1.67
N GLU A 175 -13.69 -9.64 -0.56
CA GLU A 175 -12.78 -9.97 0.53
C GLU A 175 -13.04 -11.35 1.17
N PRO A 176 -14.30 -11.76 1.49
CA PRO A 176 -14.54 -13.07 2.09
C PRO A 176 -14.10 -14.21 1.16
N ARG A 177 -14.37 -14.05 -0.14
CA ARG A 177 -13.98 -15.02 -1.17
C ARG A 177 -12.46 -15.07 -1.33
N MET A 178 -11.80 -13.91 -1.36
CA MET A 178 -10.33 -13.84 -1.44
C MET A 178 -9.67 -14.51 -0.24
N ASN A 179 -10.22 -14.36 0.97
CA ASN A 179 -9.71 -15.00 2.18
C ASN A 179 -9.86 -16.52 2.12
N GLN A 180 -11.02 -17.03 1.69
CA GLN A 180 -11.25 -18.47 1.52
C GLN A 180 -10.26 -19.08 0.51
N VAL A 181 -10.08 -18.42 -0.64
CA VAL A 181 -9.16 -18.93 -1.66
C VAL A 181 -7.70 -18.84 -1.19
N ASN A 182 -7.32 -17.79 -0.46
CA ASN A 182 -5.99 -17.72 0.15
C ASN A 182 -5.74 -18.92 1.05
N CYS A 183 -6.65 -19.28 1.97
CA CYS A 183 -6.47 -20.43 2.85
C CYS A 183 -6.15 -21.73 2.08
N ILE A 184 -6.82 -21.95 0.95
CA ILE A 184 -6.55 -23.11 0.07
C ILE A 184 -5.16 -22.98 -0.57
N LEU A 185 -4.83 -21.82 -1.12
CA LEU A 185 -3.52 -21.59 -1.76
C LEU A 185 -2.35 -21.68 -0.79
N GLU A 186 -2.54 -21.28 0.46
CA GLU A 186 -1.51 -21.42 1.48
C GLU A 186 -1.29 -22.92 1.79
N ALA A 187 -2.36 -23.69 1.92
CA ALA A 187 -2.27 -25.13 2.17
C ALA A 187 -1.55 -25.91 1.05
N PHE A 188 -1.74 -25.53 -0.22
CA PHE A 188 -1.14 -26.23 -1.37
C PHE A 188 0.14 -25.59 -1.91
N GLY A 189 0.34 -24.31 -1.63
CA GLY A 189 1.32 -23.48 -2.31
C GLY A 189 2.43 -22.94 -1.43
N HIS A 190 2.35 -23.17 -0.12
CA HIS A 190 3.40 -22.77 0.81
C HIS A 190 4.34 -23.93 1.11
N ALA A 191 5.63 -23.62 1.20
CA ALA A 191 6.66 -24.58 1.54
C ALA A 191 7.61 -24.00 2.59
N LYS A 192 8.10 -24.87 3.46
CA LYS A 192 9.19 -24.56 4.38
C LYS A 192 10.51 -24.49 3.60
N THR A 193 11.30 -23.48 3.91
CA THR A 193 12.64 -23.25 3.36
C THR A 193 13.62 -23.01 4.51
N PRO A 194 14.95 -23.11 4.30
CA PRO A 194 15.93 -22.84 5.37
C PRO A 194 15.83 -21.44 6.01
N MET A 195 15.36 -20.44 5.25
CA MET A 195 15.29 -19.04 5.71
C MET A 195 13.87 -18.60 6.11
N ASN A 196 12.85 -19.37 5.75
CA ASN A 196 11.45 -19.01 5.92
C ASN A 196 10.57 -20.26 5.97
N ASP A 197 9.92 -20.51 7.11
CA ASP A 197 9.06 -21.67 7.34
C ASP A 197 7.74 -21.64 6.56
N ASN A 198 7.32 -20.46 6.07
CA ASN A 198 6.05 -20.27 5.37
C ASN A 198 6.25 -19.49 4.05
N SER A 199 7.09 -20.02 3.15
CA SER A 199 7.40 -19.38 1.86
C SER A 199 6.32 -19.70 0.84
N SER A 200 5.63 -18.66 0.33
CA SER A 200 4.74 -18.83 -0.82
C SER A 200 5.54 -19.20 -2.07
N ARG A 201 5.10 -20.23 -2.78
CA ARG A 201 5.66 -20.74 -4.04
C ARG A 201 4.66 -20.66 -5.18
N VAL A 202 3.65 -19.78 -5.02
CA VAL A 202 2.55 -19.59 -5.97
C VAL A 202 2.55 -18.14 -6.43
N ILE A 203 2.30 -17.96 -7.74
CA ILE A 203 2.04 -16.63 -8.29
C ILE A 203 0.52 -16.41 -8.24
N LYS A 204 0.11 -15.34 -7.55
CA LYS A 204 -1.28 -14.90 -7.46
C LYS A 204 -1.51 -13.68 -8.35
N LEU A 205 -2.49 -13.78 -9.25
CA LEU A 205 -2.93 -12.68 -10.11
C LEU A 205 -4.43 -12.41 -9.88
N LEU A 206 -4.77 -11.21 -9.43
CA LEU A 206 -6.15 -10.75 -9.33
C LEU A 206 -6.44 -9.74 -10.44
N SER A 207 -7.47 -10.01 -11.24
CA SER A 207 -7.91 -9.12 -12.32
C SER A 207 -9.25 -8.45 -11.95
N LEU A 208 -9.29 -7.12 -12.00
CA LEU A 208 -10.50 -6.33 -11.83
C LEU A 208 -10.89 -5.71 -13.18
N GLN A 209 -12.14 -5.93 -13.61
CA GLN A 209 -12.66 -5.45 -14.89
C GLN A 209 -13.70 -4.34 -14.67
N TYR A 210 -13.55 -3.23 -15.38
CA TYR A 210 -14.41 -2.05 -15.26
C TYR A 210 -15.23 -1.82 -16.53
N CYS A 211 -16.45 -1.33 -16.36
CA CYS A 211 -17.28 -0.87 -17.47
C CYS A 211 -16.87 0.56 -17.86
N ASP A 212 -16.44 0.75 -19.10
CA ASP A 212 -16.05 2.06 -19.62
C ASP A 212 -17.19 3.10 -19.51
N LYS A 213 -18.43 2.70 -19.86
CA LYS A 213 -19.59 3.60 -19.87
C LYS A 213 -20.05 4.07 -18.49
N ARG A 214 -19.94 3.19 -17.47
CA ARG A 214 -20.48 3.46 -16.12
C ARG A 214 -19.39 3.71 -15.09
N LYS A 215 -18.10 3.51 -15.44
CA LYS A 215 -16.95 3.54 -14.53
C LYS A 215 -17.11 2.60 -13.31
N THR A 216 -18.00 1.62 -13.43
CA THR A 216 -18.34 0.65 -12.39
C THR A 216 -17.51 -0.61 -12.53
N LEU A 217 -17.13 -1.20 -11.40
CA LEU A 217 -16.52 -2.53 -11.38
C LEU A 217 -17.57 -3.57 -11.83
N LEU A 218 -17.23 -4.34 -12.85
CA LEU A 218 -18.08 -5.37 -13.44
C LEU A 218 -17.79 -6.74 -12.83
N ARG A 219 -16.50 -7.07 -12.70
CA ARG A 219 -16.05 -8.42 -12.34
C ARG A 219 -14.69 -8.39 -11.67
N GLY A 220 -14.52 -9.21 -10.64
CA GLY A 220 -13.22 -9.65 -10.14
C GLY A 220 -12.99 -11.10 -10.52
N THR A 221 -11.83 -11.41 -11.10
CA THR A 221 -11.43 -12.78 -11.42
C THR A 221 -10.05 -13.04 -10.83
N ASP A 222 -9.97 -14.11 -10.05
CA ASP A 222 -8.75 -14.61 -9.46
C ASP A 222 -8.12 -15.67 -10.37
N TYR A 223 -6.83 -15.51 -10.69
CA TYR A 223 -6.01 -16.45 -11.45
C TYR A 223 -4.82 -16.89 -10.59
N TYR A 224 -4.51 -18.19 -10.61
CA TYR A 224 -3.44 -18.77 -9.82
C TYR A 224 -2.60 -19.67 -10.70
N ASN A 225 -1.29 -19.40 -10.75
CA ASN A 225 -0.34 -20.24 -11.46
C ASN A 225 0.59 -20.89 -10.43
N PHE A 226 0.56 -22.21 -10.40
CA PHE A 226 1.56 -23.02 -9.73
C PHE A 226 2.70 -23.22 -10.73
N THR A 227 3.84 -22.56 -10.49
CA THR A 227 5.08 -22.89 -11.21
C THR A 227 5.75 -24.04 -10.47
N PRO A 228 5.73 -25.29 -10.98
CA PRO A 228 6.59 -26.33 -10.45
C PRO A 228 8.05 -25.92 -10.70
N GLY A 229 8.80 -25.66 -9.63
CA GLY A 229 10.26 -25.52 -9.69
C GLY A 229 10.85 -24.11 -9.78
N VAL A 230 10.07 -23.02 -9.71
CA VAL A 230 10.65 -21.66 -9.62
C VAL A 230 10.75 -21.24 -8.16
N VAL A 231 11.95 -21.36 -7.61
CA VAL A 231 12.36 -20.73 -6.35
C VAL A 231 12.72 -19.29 -6.66
N LEU A 232 11.83 -18.35 -6.32
CA LEU A 232 12.25 -16.99 -5.99
C LEU A 232 12.47 -16.89 -4.47
#